data_AF-A0A970G5V9-F1
#
_entry.id   AF-A0A970G5V9-F1
#
_cell.length_a   1.000
_cell.length_b   1.000
_cell.length_c   1.000
_cell.angle_alpha   90.00
_cell.angle_beta   90.00
_cell.angle_gamma   90.00
#
_symmetry.space_group_name_H-M   'P 1'
#
loop_
_entity.id
_entity.type
_entity.pdbx_description
1 polymer ?
#
loop_
_entity_poly.entity_id
_entity_poly.type
_entity_poly.pdbx_seq_one_letter_code
_entity_poly.pdbx_strand_id
1 'polypeptide(L)'
;MRAKILFLTTHSEYRQSLRFIQQALSELAIAFSHSFVMREMSLKEDLSDGDLLQAIKEHDAVMLAGTADGEKRIARLINCHSKYSMLNQLDALDSLSRLKASHLPKADLVWPMDETTPINKTAVTACALSKKQGKPLVLLETDATRAWSEPLNRAVMYAALPTPEVRALEELIQGLLHASQYTPLVLCAKSEARLLTYLLLYIGGTEQLAFEEMLSDTLAVQYVQPQAQKKEVPLFAGLYATVKLVRDSLKLEREADCLETVVTNVLQSGWRTPEFGIGEKTISSDEVLELMTQQIQLAGELFERLG
;
A
#
# COMPACT_ATOMS: atom_id res chain seq x y z
N MET A 1 1.16 -23.62 -11.41
CA MET A 1 -0.06 -23.03 -10.84
C MET A 1 -0.21 -21.64 -11.44
N ARG A 2 -1.42 -21.21 -11.84
CA ARG A 2 -1.61 -19.93 -12.55
C ARG A 2 -2.32 -18.95 -11.62
N ALA A 3 -1.61 -17.92 -11.14
CA ALA A 3 -2.19 -16.94 -10.23
C ALA A 3 -3.08 -15.96 -10.99
N LYS A 4 -4.22 -15.59 -10.41
CA LYS A 4 -5.22 -14.70 -10.99
C LYS A 4 -5.20 -13.36 -10.28
N ILE A 5 -5.05 -12.28 -11.04
CA ILE A 5 -4.97 -10.91 -10.54
C ILE A 5 -6.10 -10.09 -11.17
N LEU A 6 -6.92 -9.45 -10.34
CA LEU A 6 -8.01 -8.58 -10.75
C LEU A 6 -7.63 -7.12 -10.59
N PHE A 7 -7.69 -6.37 -11.68
CA PHE A 7 -7.55 -4.92 -11.70
C PHE A 7 -8.92 -4.27 -11.81
N LEU A 8 -9.29 -3.49 -10.80
CA LEU A 8 -10.53 -2.75 -10.72
C LEU A 8 -10.25 -1.27 -10.95
N THR A 9 -11.13 -0.62 -11.73
CA THR A 9 -11.04 0.82 -11.93
C THR A 9 -12.38 1.53 -11.96
N THR A 10 -12.47 2.73 -11.37
CA THR A 10 -13.69 3.55 -11.43
C THR A 10 -13.81 4.37 -12.71
N HIS A 11 -12.71 4.64 -13.42
CA HIS A 11 -12.69 5.51 -14.61
C HIS A 11 -11.86 4.90 -15.74
N SER A 12 -12.22 5.23 -16.98
CA SER A 12 -11.51 4.76 -18.18
C SER A 12 -10.06 5.26 -18.26
N GLU A 13 -9.82 6.45 -17.73
CA GLU A 13 -8.55 7.16 -17.80
C GLU A 13 -7.46 6.46 -16.99
N TYR A 14 -7.83 5.77 -15.92
CA TYR A 14 -6.90 5.02 -15.07
C TYR A 14 -6.41 3.72 -15.71
N ARG A 15 -7.05 3.27 -16.79
CA ARG A 15 -6.68 2.02 -17.48
C ARG A 15 -5.27 2.06 -18.04
N GLN A 16 -4.81 3.22 -18.50
CA GLN A 16 -3.45 3.35 -19.01
C GLN A 16 -2.43 3.10 -17.90
N SER A 17 -2.62 3.72 -16.72
CA SER A 17 -1.76 3.46 -15.55
C SER A 17 -1.80 1.99 -15.12
N LEU A 18 -2.97 1.36 -15.15
CA LEU A 18 -3.11 -0.07 -14.82
C LEU A 18 -2.43 -0.99 -15.85
N ARG A 19 -2.35 -0.59 -17.12
CA ARG A 19 -1.61 -1.35 -18.15
C ARG A 19 -0.11 -1.34 -17.87
N PHE A 20 0.44 -0.22 -17.42
CA PHE A 20 1.84 -0.15 -17.03
C PHE A 20 2.18 -1.11 -15.89
N ILE A 21 1.30 -1.19 -14.89
CA ILE A 21 1.43 -2.15 -13.79
C ILE A 21 1.35 -3.60 -14.31
N GLN A 22 0.40 -3.91 -15.20
CA GLN A 22 0.27 -5.23 -15.82
C GLN A 22 1.49 -5.62 -16.65
N GLN A 23 2.13 -4.65 -17.32
CA GLN A 23 3.36 -4.88 -18.06
C GLN A 23 4.51 -5.23 -17.11
N ALA A 24 4.70 -4.47 -16.02
CA ALA A 24 5.71 -4.79 -15.01
C ALA A 24 5.52 -6.21 -14.42
N LEU A 25 4.28 -6.61 -14.15
CA LEU A 25 3.94 -7.97 -13.70
C LEU A 25 4.22 -9.03 -14.77
N SER A 26 4.04 -8.71 -16.04
CA SER A 26 4.33 -9.63 -17.15
C SER A 26 5.83 -9.88 -17.28
N GLU A 27 6.65 -8.83 -17.19
CA GLU A 27 8.11 -8.95 -17.19
C GLU A 27 8.60 -9.74 -15.98
N LEU A 28 8.03 -9.48 -14.79
CA LEU A 28 8.31 -10.25 -13.59
C LEU A 28 7.91 -11.73 -13.75
N ALA A 29 6.77 -12.01 -14.38
CA ALA A 29 6.33 -13.37 -14.63
C ALA A 29 7.28 -14.10 -15.58
N ILE A 30 7.74 -13.44 -16.64
CA ILE A 30 8.71 -14.02 -17.59
C ILE A 30 10.03 -14.30 -16.87
N ALA A 31 10.59 -13.31 -16.18
CA ALA A 31 11.91 -13.42 -15.53
C ALA A 31 11.97 -14.51 -14.45
N PHE A 32 10.85 -14.81 -13.78
CA PHE A 32 10.78 -15.80 -12.70
C PHE A 32 9.94 -17.04 -13.07
N SER A 33 9.65 -17.25 -14.35
CA SER A 33 8.91 -18.41 -14.85
C SER A 33 7.52 -18.62 -14.22
N HIS A 34 6.81 -17.54 -13.91
CA HIS A 34 5.43 -17.56 -13.42
C HIS A 34 4.40 -17.46 -14.54
N SER A 35 3.15 -17.81 -14.21
CA SER A 35 2.00 -17.59 -15.10
C SER A 35 0.92 -16.81 -14.37
N PHE A 36 0.68 -15.57 -14.83
CA PHE A 36 -0.38 -14.72 -14.32
C PHE A 36 -1.57 -14.66 -15.30
N VAL A 37 -2.80 -14.75 -14.79
CA VAL A 37 -4.01 -14.29 -15.48
C VAL A 37 -4.31 -12.92 -14.94
N MET A 38 -4.28 -11.89 -15.77
CA MET A 38 -4.67 -10.55 -15.37
C MET A 38 -6.00 -10.22 -16.03
N ARG A 39 -6.98 -9.82 -15.23
CA ARG A 39 -8.29 -9.36 -15.69
C ARG A 39 -8.50 -7.92 -15.27
N GLU A 40 -8.93 -7.07 -16.19
CA GLU A 40 -9.33 -5.71 -15.89
C GLU A 40 -10.87 -5.60 -15.91
N MET A 41 -11.43 -4.91 -14.92
CA MET A 41 -12.86 -4.60 -14.83
C MET A 41 -13.07 -3.15 -14.43
N SER A 42 -14.01 -2.47 -15.09
CA SER A 42 -14.44 -1.13 -14.69
C SER A 42 -15.67 -1.23 -13.79
N LEU A 43 -15.66 -0.49 -12.68
CA LEU A 43 -16.73 -0.41 -11.69
C LEU A 43 -17.92 0.44 -12.15
N LYS A 44 -18.24 0.42 -13.45
CA LYS A 44 -19.40 1.13 -14.01
C LYS A 44 -20.68 0.75 -13.25
N GLU A 45 -21.65 1.66 -13.27
CA GLU A 45 -22.91 1.55 -12.54
C GLU A 45 -23.71 0.28 -12.92
N ASP A 46 -23.52 -0.27 -14.13
CA ASP A 46 -24.25 -1.44 -14.63
C ASP A 46 -23.71 -2.80 -14.16
N LEU A 47 -22.53 -2.86 -13.53
CA LEU A 47 -22.00 -4.12 -13.02
C LEU A 47 -22.74 -4.46 -11.72
N SER A 48 -23.37 -5.64 -11.63
CA SER A 48 -24.05 -6.05 -10.40
C SER A 48 -23.04 -6.29 -9.27
N ASP A 49 -23.44 -5.98 -8.04
CA ASP A 49 -22.63 -6.23 -6.84
C ASP A 49 -22.34 -7.73 -6.65
N GLY A 50 -23.25 -8.61 -7.08
CA GLY A 50 -23.07 -10.06 -7.05
C GLY A 50 -21.95 -10.53 -7.98
N ASP A 51 -21.97 -10.07 -9.24
CA ASP A 51 -20.94 -10.43 -10.23
C ASP A 51 -19.57 -9.89 -9.84
N LEU A 52 -19.53 -8.68 -9.28
CA LEU A 52 -18.30 -8.06 -8.81
C LEU A 52 -17.70 -8.82 -7.62
N LEU A 53 -18.52 -9.20 -6.64
CA LEU A 53 -18.06 -10.01 -5.50
C LEU A 53 -17.60 -11.40 -5.95
N GLN A 54 -18.30 -12.02 -6.90
CA GLN A 54 -17.88 -13.29 -7.48
C GLN A 54 -16.52 -13.14 -8.18
N ALA A 55 -16.35 -12.11 -9.02
CA ALA A 55 -15.08 -11.84 -9.66
C ALA A 55 -13.95 -11.66 -8.63
N ILE A 56 -14.17 -10.88 -7.57
CA ILE A 56 -13.17 -10.70 -6.50
C ILE A 56 -12.76 -12.03 -5.87
N LYS A 57 -13.73 -12.90 -5.56
CA LYS A 57 -13.47 -14.22 -4.95
C LYS A 57 -12.77 -15.21 -5.87
N GLU A 58 -12.91 -15.06 -7.18
CA GLU A 58 -12.27 -15.93 -8.17
C GLU A 58 -10.80 -15.60 -8.44
N HIS A 59 -10.29 -14.50 -7.88
CA HIS A 59 -8.91 -14.04 -8.07
C HIS A 59 -8.12 -14.11 -6.77
N ASP A 60 -6.83 -14.44 -6.88
CA ASP A 60 -5.91 -14.59 -5.76
C ASP A 60 -5.46 -13.22 -5.23
N ALA A 61 -5.49 -12.20 -6.09
CA ALA A 61 -5.08 -10.85 -5.76
C ALA A 61 -5.96 -9.80 -6.45
N VAL A 62 -6.18 -8.67 -5.77
CA VAL A 62 -7.03 -7.58 -6.26
C VAL A 62 -6.37 -6.23 -6.03
N MET A 63 -6.34 -5.41 -7.09
CA MET A 63 -5.94 -4.00 -7.03
C MET A 63 -7.10 -3.11 -7.48
N LEU A 64 -7.41 -2.09 -6.70
CA LEU A 64 -8.35 -1.03 -7.04
C LEU A 64 -7.60 0.26 -7.28
N ALA A 65 -7.73 0.81 -8.48
CA ALA A 65 -7.36 2.18 -8.78
C ALA A 65 -8.63 3.01 -9.01
N GLY A 66 -9.01 3.84 -8.04
CA GLY A 66 -10.32 4.48 -8.11
C GLY A 66 -10.64 5.52 -7.06
N THR A 67 -11.83 6.10 -7.18
CA THR A 67 -12.34 7.14 -6.28
C THR A 67 -12.75 6.58 -4.92
N ALA A 68 -13.00 7.47 -3.96
CA ALA A 68 -13.51 7.13 -2.63
C ALA A 68 -14.86 6.39 -2.66
N ASP A 69 -15.69 6.59 -3.70
CA ASP A 69 -16.95 5.87 -3.82
C ASP A 69 -16.74 4.44 -4.33
N GLY A 70 -15.80 4.24 -5.26
CA GLY A 70 -15.35 2.90 -5.64
C GLY A 70 -14.75 2.14 -4.45
N GLU A 71 -13.92 2.82 -3.66
CA GLU A 71 -13.36 2.28 -2.42
C GLU A 71 -14.47 1.81 -1.46
N LYS A 72 -15.44 2.68 -1.13
CA LYS A 72 -16.58 2.32 -0.26
C LYS A 72 -17.39 1.14 -0.79
N ARG A 73 -17.60 1.08 -2.12
CA ARG A 73 -18.33 -0.02 -2.76
C ARG A 73 -17.58 -1.34 -2.57
N ILE A 74 -16.29 -1.38 -2.89
CA ILE A 74 -15.46 -2.59 -2.72
C ILE A 74 -15.37 -2.99 -1.26
N ALA A 75 -15.12 -2.02 -0.37
CA ALA A 75 -15.05 -2.26 1.07
C ALA A 75 -16.32 -2.93 1.62
N ARG A 76 -17.50 -2.50 1.18
CA ARG A 76 -18.77 -3.13 1.55
C ARG A 76 -18.85 -4.57 1.04
N LEU A 77 -18.52 -4.82 -0.22
CA LEU A 77 -18.64 -6.13 -0.85
C LEU A 77 -17.75 -7.18 -0.19
N ILE A 78 -16.54 -6.79 0.19
CA ILE A 78 -15.57 -7.70 0.80
C ILE A 78 -15.72 -7.79 2.32
N ASN A 79 -16.69 -7.08 2.92
CA ASN A 79 -16.79 -6.89 4.38
C ASN A 79 -15.47 -6.40 5.00
N CYS A 80 -14.90 -5.36 4.40
CA CYS A 80 -13.70 -4.70 4.88
C CYS A 80 -13.92 -4.19 6.31
N HIS A 81 -12.95 -4.48 7.19
CA HIS A 81 -13.02 -4.11 8.60
C HIS A 81 -11.85 -3.21 9.02
N SER A 82 -10.80 -3.11 8.21
CA SER A 82 -9.69 -2.21 8.50
C SER A 82 -9.09 -1.68 7.22
N LYS A 83 -8.54 -0.48 7.31
CA LYS A 83 -7.58 0.04 6.35
C LYS A 83 -6.21 0.08 6.97
N TYR A 84 -5.22 0.00 6.10
CA TYR A 84 -3.82 0.03 6.46
C TYR A 84 -3.05 0.88 5.45
N SER A 85 -2.12 1.70 5.94
CA SER A 85 -1.23 2.49 5.10
C SER A 85 0.20 2.40 5.60
N MET A 86 1.12 2.18 4.67
CA MET A 86 2.56 2.16 4.92
C MET A 86 3.13 3.53 4.60
N LEU A 87 3.66 4.20 5.62
CA LEU A 87 4.37 5.47 5.47
C LEU A 87 5.88 5.28 5.63
N ASN A 88 6.32 4.05 5.94
CA ASN A 88 7.73 3.70 5.94
C ASN A 88 8.23 3.61 4.50
N GLN A 89 8.72 4.73 3.96
CA GLN A 89 9.39 4.74 2.68
C GLN A 89 10.90 4.63 2.88
N LEU A 90 11.51 3.92 1.94
CA LEU A 90 12.91 3.50 1.95
C LEU A 90 13.81 4.73 2.19
N ASP A 91 14.78 4.62 3.11
CA ASP A 91 15.76 5.70 3.42
C ASP A 91 16.46 6.21 2.15
N ALA A 92 16.55 5.33 1.16
CA ALA A 92 16.82 5.60 -0.24
C ALA A 92 16.22 6.88 -0.85
N LEU A 93 15.07 7.34 -0.34
CA LEU A 93 14.26 8.41 -0.93
C LEU A 93 14.35 9.73 -0.16
N ASP A 94 15.32 9.88 0.74
CA ASP A 94 15.56 11.12 1.51
C ASP A 94 15.64 12.38 0.63
N SER A 95 16.06 12.25 -0.64
CA SER A 95 16.08 13.36 -1.60
C SER A 95 14.71 14.00 -1.88
N LEU A 96 13.61 13.28 -1.60
CA LEU A 96 12.24 13.78 -1.76
C LEU A 96 11.76 14.57 -0.54
N SER A 97 12.42 14.37 0.61
CA SER A 97 12.01 14.95 1.89
C SER A 97 11.96 16.47 1.82
N ARG A 98 10.86 17.03 2.36
CA ARG A 98 10.78 18.48 2.63
C ARG A 98 11.43 18.84 3.97
N LEU A 99 11.71 17.84 4.81
CA LEU A 99 12.53 18.04 5.99
C LEU A 99 13.99 18.15 5.55
N LYS A 100 14.70 19.11 6.15
CA LYS A 100 16.17 19.13 6.13
C LYS A 100 16.78 18.09 7.08
N ALA A 101 15.95 17.25 7.71
CA ALA A 101 16.38 16.16 8.56
C ALA A 101 16.92 15.03 7.68
N SER A 102 17.96 14.34 8.14
CA SER A 102 18.60 13.22 7.45
C SER A 102 17.83 11.91 7.57
N HIS A 103 16.52 11.97 7.78
CA HIS A 103 15.64 10.80 7.82
C HIS A 103 14.19 11.19 7.52
N LEU A 104 13.49 10.31 6.82
CA LEU A 104 12.04 10.38 6.63
C LEU A 104 11.31 9.90 7.90
N PRO A 105 10.17 10.51 8.28
CA PRO A 105 9.36 9.98 9.35
C PRO A 105 8.71 8.67 8.88
N LYS A 106 8.79 7.62 9.71
CA LYS A 106 8.35 6.27 9.38
C LYS A 106 7.28 5.81 10.34
N ALA A 107 6.10 5.51 9.83
CA ALA A 107 5.03 4.88 10.59
C ALA A 107 4.20 4.01 9.66
N ASP A 108 3.50 3.06 10.25
CA ASP A 108 2.36 2.45 9.59
C ASP A 108 1.11 2.83 10.34
N LEU A 109 0.01 3.00 9.62
CA LEU A 109 -1.27 3.35 10.21
C LEU A 109 -2.27 2.23 9.96
N VAL A 110 -3.05 1.89 10.97
CA VAL A 110 -4.19 0.99 10.86
C VAL A 110 -5.40 1.62 11.53
N TRP A 111 -6.54 1.58 10.87
CA TRP A 111 -7.76 2.23 11.33
C TRP A 111 -9.01 1.49 10.83
N PRO A 112 -10.17 1.64 11.50
CA PRO A 112 -11.40 1.01 11.04
C PRO A 112 -11.87 1.62 9.71
N MET A 113 -12.54 0.81 8.87
CA MET A 113 -13.03 1.28 7.56
C MET A 113 -13.98 2.48 7.70
N ASP A 114 -14.86 2.44 8.69
CA ASP A 114 -15.79 3.50 9.08
C ASP A 114 -16.13 3.42 10.58
N GLU A 115 -16.93 4.37 11.07
CA GLU A 115 -17.35 4.45 12.47
C GLU A 115 -18.27 3.29 12.90
N THR A 116 -18.89 2.59 11.95
CA THR A 116 -19.77 1.44 12.22
C THR A 116 -19.02 0.12 12.27
N THR A 117 -17.74 0.14 11.89
CA THR A 117 -16.91 -1.04 11.78
C THR A 117 -16.56 -1.58 13.18
N PRO A 118 -16.68 -2.91 13.43
CA PRO A 118 -16.35 -3.47 14.72
C PRO A 118 -14.88 -3.28 15.09
N ILE A 119 -14.64 -2.40 16.06
CA ILE A 119 -13.33 -2.05 16.66
C ILE A 119 -12.50 -3.31 17.01
N ASN A 120 -13.15 -4.37 17.49
CA ASN A 120 -12.50 -5.64 17.84
C ASN A 120 -11.72 -6.26 16.67
N LYS A 121 -12.29 -6.22 15.46
CA LYS A 121 -11.63 -6.79 14.28
C LYS A 121 -10.41 -5.96 13.90
N THR A 122 -10.53 -4.63 13.95
CA THR A 122 -9.41 -3.72 13.69
C THR A 122 -8.29 -3.91 14.71
N ALA A 123 -8.61 -4.09 15.98
CA ALA A 123 -7.63 -4.37 17.03
C ALA A 123 -6.87 -5.69 16.80
N VAL A 124 -7.59 -6.76 16.42
CA VAL A 124 -6.98 -8.05 16.06
C VAL A 124 -6.05 -7.89 14.85
N THR A 125 -6.48 -7.17 13.82
CA THR A 125 -5.69 -6.89 12.62
C THR A 125 -4.45 -6.07 12.93
N ALA A 126 -4.55 -5.05 13.78
CA ALA A 126 -3.41 -4.27 14.25
C ALA A 126 -2.38 -5.16 14.97
N CYS A 127 -2.83 -6.04 15.86
CA CYS A 127 -1.95 -6.99 16.54
C CYS A 127 -1.30 -7.99 15.56
N ALA A 128 -2.06 -8.51 14.60
CA ALA A 128 -1.53 -9.42 13.59
C ALA A 128 -0.45 -8.76 12.73
N LEU A 129 -0.68 -7.51 12.30
CA LEU A 129 0.28 -6.71 11.54
C LEU A 129 1.53 -6.38 12.36
N SER A 130 1.35 -5.91 13.60
CA SER A 130 2.46 -5.63 14.54
C SER A 130 3.35 -6.86 14.73
N LYS A 131 2.74 -8.03 14.96
CA LYS A 131 3.46 -9.30 15.13
C LYS A 131 4.18 -9.73 13.86
N LYS A 132 3.51 -9.66 12.70
CA LYS A 132 4.08 -10.04 11.40
C LYS A 132 5.32 -9.21 11.07
N GLN A 133 5.28 -7.92 11.39
CA GLN A 133 6.31 -6.95 10.99
C GLN A 133 7.34 -6.64 12.09
N GLY A 134 7.13 -7.16 13.30
CA GLY A 134 8.00 -6.86 14.45
C GLY A 134 7.95 -5.39 14.88
N LYS A 135 6.85 -4.67 14.62
CA LYS A 135 6.70 -3.24 14.93
C LYS A 135 6.00 -3.01 16.27
N PRO A 136 6.43 -2.04 17.08
CA PRO A 136 5.71 -1.68 18.30
C PRO A 136 4.33 -1.13 17.96
N LEU A 137 3.32 -1.58 18.71
CA LEU A 137 1.93 -1.15 18.54
C LEU A 137 1.67 0.06 19.44
N VAL A 138 1.20 1.15 18.84
CA VAL A 138 0.82 2.39 19.52
C VAL A 138 -0.66 2.65 19.30
N LEU A 139 -1.41 2.94 20.36
CA LEU A 139 -2.76 3.48 20.28
C LEU A 139 -2.69 5.00 20.37
N LEU A 140 -3.23 5.68 19.37
CA LEU A 140 -3.35 7.14 19.40
C LEU A 140 -4.44 7.57 20.38
N GLU A 141 -4.07 8.42 21.33
CA GLU A 141 -4.99 8.94 22.33
C GLU A 141 -5.99 9.93 21.69
N THR A 142 -7.27 9.60 21.87
CA THR A 142 -8.46 10.36 21.48
C THR A 142 -9.53 10.27 22.58
N ASP A 143 -10.61 11.05 22.47
CA ASP A 143 -11.77 10.92 23.35
C ASP A 143 -12.38 9.50 23.31
N ALA A 144 -12.21 8.79 22.20
CA ALA A 144 -12.69 7.43 21.98
C ALA A 144 -11.73 6.33 22.51
N THR A 145 -10.56 6.67 23.06
CA THR A 145 -9.54 5.70 23.51
C THR A 145 -10.09 4.65 24.48
N ARG A 146 -11.01 5.05 25.36
CA ARG A 146 -11.63 4.14 26.33
C ARG A 146 -12.33 2.96 25.63
N ALA A 147 -12.99 3.21 24.49
CA ALA A 147 -13.67 2.17 23.72
C ALA A 147 -12.68 1.16 23.08
N TRP A 148 -11.44 1.57 22.84
CA TRP A 148 -10.38 0.72 22.28
C TRP A 148 -9.66 -0.14 23.33
N SER A 149 -9.62 0.30 24.59
CA SER A 149 -8.80 -0.31 25.63
C SER A 149 -9.04 -1.82 25.83
N GLU A 150 -10.30 -2.22 26.08
CA GLU A 150 -10.64 -3.62 26.30
C GLU A 150 -10.45 -4.50 25.05
N PRO A 151 -10.98 -4.14 23.86
CA PRO A 151 -10.74 -4.89 22.63
C PRO A 151 -9.25 -5.08 22.30
N LEU A 152 -8.46 -4.02 22.46
CA LEU A 152 -7.04 -4.03 22.16
C LEU A 152 -6.26 -4.88 23.16
N ASN A 153 -6.49 -4.73 24.47
CA ASN A 153 -5.84 -5.55 25.50
C ASN A 153 -6.14 -7.04 25.29
N ARG A 154 -7.37 -7.39 24.93
CA ARG A 154 -7.75 -8.76 24.60
C ARG A 154 -7.01 -9.29 23.37
N ALA A 155 -6.93 -8.50 22.31
CA ALA A 155 -6.23 -8.87 21.08
C ALA A 155 -4.72 -9.06 21.32
N VAL A 156 -4.08 -8.16 22.06
CA VAL A 156 -2.67 -8.20 22.45
C VAL A 156 -2.36 -9.45 23.25
N MET A 157 -3.21 -9.78 24.24
CA MET A 157 -3.07 -10.98 25.05
C MET A 157 -3.08 -12.25 24.19
N TYR A 158 -4.03 -12.39 23.27
CA TYR A 158 -4.08 -13.55 22.36
C TYR A 158 -2.92 -13.58 21.36
N ALA A 159 -2.43 -12.42 20.92
CA ALA A 159 -1.29 -12.32 20.02
C ALA A 159 0.06 -12.57 20.71
N ALA A 160 0.09 -12.57 22.05
CA ALA A 160 1.28 -12.57 22.89
C ALA A 160 2.23 -11.39 22.59
N LEU A 161 1.65 -10.20 22.45
CA LEU A 161 2.39 -8.95 22.22
C LEU A 161 2.60 -8.17 23.53
N PRO A 162 3.59 -7.27 23.59
CA PRO A 162 3.70 -6.27 24.64
C PRO A 162 2.44 -5.41 24.73
N THR A 163 2.15 -4.87 25.92
CA THR A 163 1.08 -3.89 26.10
C THR A 163 1.31 -2.69 25.17
N PRO A 164 0.31 -2.27 24.37
CA PRO A 164 0.47 -1.14 23.47
C PRO A 164 0.70 0.15 24.24
N GLU A 165 1.58 0.98 23.71
CA GLU A 165 1.76 2.33 24.23
C GLU A 165 0.56 3.19 23.83
N VAL A 166 0.08 4.03 24.74
CA VAL A 166 -0.89 5.07 24.43
C VAL A 166 -0.13 6.38 24.33
N ARG A 167 -0.29 7.10 23.22
CA ARG A 167 0.41 8.38 22.99
C ARG A 167 -0.54 9.44 22.47
N ALA A 168 -0.37 10.67 22.92
CA ALA A 168 -1.04 11.82 22.32
C ALA A 168 -0.50 12.08 20.90
N LEU A 169 -1.30 12.74 20.06
CA LEU A 169 -0.92 13.07 18.68
C LEU A 169 0.39 13.87 18.61
N GLU A 170 0.54 14.85 19.49
CA GLU A 170 1.74 15.71 19.53
C GLU A 170 3.00 14.90 19.87
N GLU A 171 2.92 14.03 20.87
CA GLU A 171 4.02 13.15 21.29
C GLU A 171 4.39 12.14 20.20
N LEU A 172 3.38 11.59 19.51
CA LEU A 172 3.60 10.70 18.38
C LEU A 172 4.33 11.43 17.26
N ILE A 173 3.87 12.61 16.84
CA ILE A 173 4.50 13.39 15.77
C ILE A 173 5.93 13.78 16.16
N GLN A 174 6.15 14.25 17.39
CA GLN A 174 7.50 14.55 17.88
C GLN A 174 8.39 13.30 17.83
N GLY A 175 7.89 12.14 18.27
CA GLY A 175 8.63 10.88 18.16
C GLY A 175 9.00 10.53 16.72
N LEU A 176 8.04 10.59 15.79
CA LEU A 176 8.25 10.26 14.39
C LEU A 176 9.24 11.19 13.68
N LEU A 177 9.25 12.48 14.05
CA LEU A 177 10.13 13.48 13.45
C LEU A 177 11.57 13.45 14.00
N HIS A 178 11.81 12.86 15.18
CA HIS A 178 13.12 12.87 15.83
C HIS A 178 13.77 11.48 15.97
N ALA A 179 13.00 10.39 15.87
CA ALA A 179 13.52 9.04 16.06
C ALA A 179 13.73 8.33 14.71
N SER A 180 14.98 8.28 14.25
CA SER A 180 15.34 7.67 12.96
C SER A 180 15.14 6.14 12.89
N GLN A 181 15.06 5.46 14.03
CA GLN A 181 14.92 3.99 14.11
C GLN A 181 13.55 3.52 14.62
N TYR A 182 12.65 4.44 14.95
CA TYR A 182 11.34 4.10 15.49
C TYR A 182 10.30 4.06 14.37
N THR A 183 9.79 2.87 14.05
CA THR A 183 8.71 2.69 13.06
C THR A 183 7.53 1.98 13.71
N PRO A 184 6.64 2.72 14.38
CA PRO A 184 5.47 2.13 15.03
C PRO A 184 4.40 1.75 14.03
N LEU A 185 3.59 0.75 14.41
CA LEU A 185 2.25 0.58 13.88
C LEU A 185 1.28 1.34 14.76
N VAL A 186 0.63 2.36 14.22
CA VAL A 186 -0.28 3.24 14.95
C VAL A 186 -1.72 2.84 14.66
N LEU A 187 -2.41 2.40 15.71
CA LEU A 187 -3.85 2.21 15.72
C LEU A 187 -4.53 3.54 16.05
N CYS A 188 -5.38 4.01 15.16
CA CYS A 188 -6.07 5.29 15.30
C CYS A 188 -7.46 5.25 14.66
N ALA A 189 -8.27 6.29 14.90
CA ALA A 189 -9.52 6.47 14.20
C ALA A 189 -9.28 7.07 12.79
N LYS A 190 -10.32 7.03 11.95
CA LYS A 190 -10.21 7.33 10.52
C LYS A 190 -9.81 8.78 10.22
N SER A 191 -10.28 9.73 11.02
CA SER A 191 -9.95 11.15 10.90
C SER A 191 -8.46 11.39 11.14
N GLU A 192 -7.92 10.77 12.18
CA GLU A 192 -6.53 10.92 12.59
C GLU A 192 -5.61 10.19 11.63
N ALA A 193 -6.00 9.00 11.18
CA ALA A 193 -5.27 8.27 10.15
C ALA A 193 -5.11 9.12 8.88
N ARG A 194 -6.19 9.75 8.41
CA ARG A 194 -6.14 10.66 7.26
C ARG A 194 -5.20 11.83 7.51
N LEU A 195 -5.35 12.51 8.64
CA LEU A 195 -4.49 13.63 9.01
C LEU A 195 -3.01 13.23 9.00
N LEU A 196 -2.66 12.13 9.68
CA LEU A 196 -1.29 11.62 9.79
C LEU A 196 -0.75 11.20 8.42
N THR A 197 -1.52 10.46 7.62
CA THR A 197 -1.14 10.08 6.25
C THR A 197 -0.80 11.33 5.43
N TYR A 198 -1.70 12.32 5.37
CA TYR A 198 -1.44 13.54 4.60
C TYR A 198 -0.22 14.30 5.11
N LEU A 199 -0.10 14.48 6.43
CA LEU A 199 0.99 15.23 7.04
C LEU A 199 2.34 14.56 6.76
N LEU A 200 2.45 13.25 7.04
CA LEU A 200 3.71 12.52 6.94
C LEU A 200 4.16 12.34 5.49
N LEU A 201 3.23 12.06 4.57
CA LEU A 201 3.56 12.02 3.14
C LEU A 201 3.96 13.39 2.60
N TYR A 202 3.27 14.45 3.02
CA TYR A 202 3.59 15.82 2.63
C TYR A 202 4.98 16.22 3.14
N ILE A 203 5.27 15.96 4.41
CA ILE A 203 6.56 16.28 5.00
C ILE A 203 7.68 15.43 4.35
N GLY A 204 7.40 14.17 4.04
CA GLY A 204 8.32 13.28 3.34
C GLY A 204 8.47 13.56 1.84
N GLY A 205 7.59 14.36 1.23
CA GLY A 205 7.56 14.59 -0.22
C GLY A 205 7.21 13.34 -1.04
N THR A 206 6.47 12.41 -0.42
CA THR A 206 6.19 11.07 -0.94
C THR A 206 4.72 10.84 -1.27
N GLU A 207 3.96 11.92 -1.47
CA GLU A 207 2.52 11.85 -1.74
C GLU A 207 2.19 11.06 -3.02
N GLN A 208 3.09 11.05 -4.00
CA GLN A 208 2.95 10.31 -5.26
C GLN A 208 3.21 8.80 -5.11
N LEU A 209 3.68 8.37 -3.94
CA LEU A 209 4.04 6.99 -3.63
C LEU A 209 2.99 6.31 -2.73
N ALA A 210 1.96 7.06 -2.34
CA ALA A 210 0.97 6.63 -1.38
C ALA A 210 -0.02 5.61 -1.96
N PHE A 211 -0.19 4.51 -1.23
CA PHE A 211 -1.25 3.54 -1.44
C PHE A 211 -1.74 3.03 -0.08
N GLU A 212 -2.88 2.36 -0.10
CA GLU A 212 -3.51 1.80 1.09
C GLU A 212 -3.94 0.37 0.82
N GLU A 213 -4.22 -0.37 1.89
CA GLU A 213 -4.70 -1.74 1.82
C GLU A 213 -6.05 -1.82 2.54
N MET A 214 -7.06 -2.37 1.87
CA MET A 214 -8.34 -2.71 2.48
C MET A 214 -8.30 -4.16 2.93
N LEU A 215 -8.54 -4.38 4.21
CA LEU A 215 -8.40 -5.69 4.86
C LEU A 215 -9.78 -6.27 5.18
N SER A 216 -10.02 -7.51 4.73
CA SER A 216 -11.15 -8.34 5.14
C SER A 216 -10.69 -9.61 5.84
N ASP A 217 -11.62 -10.44 6.31
CA ASP A 217 -11.28 -11.73 6.93
C ASP A 217 -10.64 -12.70 5.92
N THR A 218 -10.92 -12.54 4.62
CA THR A 218 -10.58 -13.52 3.58
C THR A 218 -9.58 -13.02 2.55
N LEU A 219 -9.46 -11.70 2.35
CA LEU A 219 -8.58 -11.13 1.35
C LEU A 219 -8.14 -9.71 1.72
N ALA A 220 -7.10 -9.25 1.03
CA ALA A 220 -6.67 -7.87 1.03
C ALA A 220 -6.81 -7.29 -0.39
N VAL A 221 -7.24 -6.03 -0.48
CA VAL A 221 -7.28 -5.28 -1.75
C VAL A 221 -6.32 -4.11 -1.66
N GLN A 222 -5.38 -4.04 -2.60
CA GLN A 222 -4.51 -2.87 -2.69
C GLN A 222 -5.28 -1.73 -3.35
N TYR A 223 -5.29 -0.57 -2.71
CA TYR A 223 -6.03 0.61 -3.13
C TYR A 223 -5.08 1.76 -3.45
N VAL A 224 -5.16 2.25 -4.68
CA VAL A 224 -4.41 3.43 -5.12
C VAL A 224 -5.39 4.53 -5.46
N GLN A 225 -5.32 5.61 -4.70
CA GLN A 225 -6.17 6.77 -4.92
C GLN A 225 -5.55 7.68 -6.00
N PRO A 226 -6.28 7.98 -7.08
CA PRO A 226 -5.89 9.01 -8.04
C PRO A 226 -5.82 10.38 -7.38
N GLN A 227 -4.89 11.23 -7.80
CA GLN A 227 -4.76 12.58 -7.22
C GLN A 227 -5.88 13.49 -7.68
N ALA A 228 -6.37 14.36 -6.78
CA ALA A 228 -7.59 15.16 -6.92
C ALA A 228 -7.64 16.15 -8.12
N GLN A 229 -6.61 16.18 -8.96
CA GLN A 229 -6.52 17.01 -10.17
C GLN A 229 -5.91 16.29 -11.37
N LYS A 230 -5.47 15.04 -11.22
CA LYS A 230 -4.83 14.25 -12.28
C LYS A 230 -5.81 13.21 -12.80
N LYS A 231 -5.82 13.02 -14.12
CA LYS A 231 -6.63 12.00 -14.79
C LYS A 231 -6.04 10.59 -14.69
N GLU A 232 -4.90 10.45 -14.01
CA GLU A 232 -4.11 9.22 -13.99
C GLU A 232 -3.79 8.83 -12.55
N VAL A 233 -3.53 7.53 -12.40
CA VAL A 233 -3.06 6.93 -11.15
C VAL A 233 -1.55 7.15 -11.08
N PRO A 234 -0.98 7.63 -9.95
CA PRO A 234 0.47 7.76 -9.81
C PRO A 234 1.14 6.40 -10.07
N LEU A 235 2.06 6.36 -11.03
CA LEU A 235 2.67 5.11 -11.50
C LEU A 235 3.38 4.42 -10.33
N PHE A 236 4.19 5.16 -9.60
CA PHE A 236 5.01 4.59 -8.54
C PHE A 236 4.19 4.12 -7.32
N ALA A 237 3.09 4.81 -6.98
CA ALA A 237 2.14 4.28 -6.01
C ALA A 237 1.54 2.94 -6.48
N GLY A 238 1.19 2.84 -7.76
CA GLY A 238 0.74 1.60 -8.37
C GLY A 238 1.78 0.47 -8.32
N LEU A 239 3.04 0.79 -8.59
CA LEU A 239 4.14 -0.17 -8.55
C LEU A 239 4.43 -0.66 -7.12
N TYR A 240 4.46 0.22 -6.12
CA TYR A 240 4.61 -0.21 -4.72
C TYR A 240 3.39 -0.99 -4.20
N ALA A 241 2.17 -0.62 -4.62
CA ALA A 241 1.00 -1.44 -4.36
C ALA A 241 1.11 -2.82 -5.01
N THR A 242 1.74 -2.92 -6.18
CA THR A 242 1.99 -4.19 -6.87
C THR A 242 3.02 -5.04 -6.14
N VAL A 243 4.11 -4.44 -5.65
CA VAL A 243 5.08 -5.12 -4.77
C VAL A 243 4.35 -5.78 -3.59
N LYS A 244 3.52 -4.99 -2.91
CA LYS A 244 2.75 -5.48 -1.76
C LYS A 244 1.78 -6.60 -2.15
N LEU A 245 1.11 -6.47 -3.30
CA LEU A 245 0.20 -7.48 -3.85
C LEU A 245 0.93 -8.80 -4.14
N VAL A 246 2.09 -8.76 -4.81
CA VAL A 246 2.90 -9.93 -5.14
C VAL A 246 3.41 -10.61 -3.86
N ARG A 247 3.88 -9.81 -2.89
CA ARG A 247 4.36 -10.31 -1.59
C ARG A 247 3.25 -10.97 -0.78
N ASP A 248 2.20 -10.22 -0.50
CA ASP A 248 1.24 -10.61 0.53
C ASP A 248 0.05 -11.42 -0.01
N SER A 249 -0.41 -11.16 -1.23
CA SER A 249 -1.52 -11.92 -1.83
C SER A 249 -1.02 -13.15 -2.56
N LEU A 250 0.05 -13.02 -3.36
CA LEU A 250 0.59 -14.14 -4.15
C LEU A 250 1.66 -14.97 -3.44
N LYS A 251 2.21 -14.49 -2.31
CA LYS A 251 3.25 -15.18 -1.52
C LYS A 251 4.56 -15.39 -2.31
N LEU A 252 4.87 -14.44 -3.19
CA LEU A 252 6.06 -14.45 -4.04
C LEU A 252 7.08 -13.43 -3.52
N GLU A 253 7.76 -13.79 -2.43
CA GLU A 253 8.67 -12.87 -1.70
C GLU A 253 9.84 -12.40 -2.57
N ARG A 254 10.50 -13.31 -3.30
CA ARG A 254 11.69 -12.99 -4.11
C ARG A 254 11.34 -12.06 -5.27
N GLU A 255 10.20 -12.30 -5.89
CA GLU A 255 9.67 -11.52 -6.99
C GLU A 255 9.26 -10.12 -6.52
N ALA A 256 8.63 -10.04 -5.34
CA ALA A 256 8.32 -8.77 -4.71
C ALA A 256 9.58 -7.97 -4.35
N ASP A 257 10.61 -8.62 -3.79
CA ASP A 257 11.89 -7.98 -3.46
C ASP A 257 12.62 -7.47 -4.71
N CYS A 258 12.59 -8.25 -5.80
CA CYS A 258 13.11 -7.82 -7.09
C CYS A 258 12.37 -6.58 -7.59
N LEU A 259 11.04 -6.61 -7.62
CA LEU A 259 10.24 -5.49 -8.09
C LEU A 259 10.45 -4.24 -7.22
N GLU A 260 10.47 -4.40 -5.89
CA GLU A 260 10.73 -3.30 -4.94
C GLU A 260 12.10 -2.66 -5.19
N THR A 261 13.13 -3.48 -5.35
CA THR A 261 14.49 -3.02 -5.62
C THR A 261 14.55 -2.23 -6.92
N VAL A 262 13.95 -2.76 -7.99
CA VAL A 262 13.97 -2.12 -9.31
C VAL A 262 13.22 -0.78 -9.31
N VAL A 263 12.03 -0.73 -8.70
CA VAL A 263 11.25 0.51 -8.53
C VAL A 263 12.08 1.55 -7.75
N THR A 264 12.73 1.10 -6.68
CA THR A 264 13.53 1.96 -5.80
C THR A 264 14.78 2.49 -6.49
N ASN A 265 15.47 1.66 -7.29
CA ASN A 265 16.66 2.06 -8.03
C ASN A 265 16.36 3.18 -9.04
N VAL A 266 15.22 3.11 -9.74
CA VAL A 266 14.78 4.16 -10.66
C VAL A 266 14.59 5.47 -9.91
N LEU A 267 13.89 5.42 -8.78
CA LEU A 267 13.63 6.57 -7.93
C LEU A 267 14.94 7.14 -7.32
N GLN A 268 15.82 6.31 -6.79
CA GLN A 268 17.13 6.72 -6.24
C GLN A 268 18.03 7.37 -7.29
N SER A 269 17.97 6.89 -8.54
CA SER A 269 18.70 7.46 -9.66
C SER A 269 18.20 8.85 -10.07
N GLY A 270 17.08 9.29 -9.48
CA GLY A 270 16.46 10.59 -9.70
C GLY A 270 15.51 10.62 -10.90
N TRP A 271 15.28 9.48 -11.56
CA TRP A 271 14.31 9.38 -12.66
C TRP A 271 12.90 9.41 -12.11
N ARG A 272 12.09 10.36 -12.58
CA ARG A 272 10.71 10.56 -12.11
C ARG A 272 9.78 10.73 -13.29
N THR A 273 8.52 10.39 -13.09
CA THR A 273 7.44 10.78 -13.99
C THR A 273 6.96 12.20 -13.73
N PRO A 274 6.22 12.84 -14.67
CA PRO A 274 5.73 14.21 -14.51
C PRO A 274 4.86 14.43 -13.26
N GLU A 275 4.36 13.36 -12.65
CA GLU A 275 3.58 13.43 -11.42
C GLU A 275 4.36 14.01 -10.22
N PHE A 276 5.70 13.94 -10.23
CA PHE A 276 6.60 14.55 -9.25
C PHE A 276 7.00 15.99 -9.58
N GLY A 277 6.54 16.52 -10.73
CA GLY A 277 6.99 17.79 -11.30
C GLY A 277 7.92 17.60 -12.50
N ILE A 278 8.08 18.67 -13.28
CA ILE A 278 8.93 18.68 -14.47
C ILE A 278 10.32 19.20 -14.09
N GLY A 279 11.35 18.41 -14.40
CA GLY A 279 12.76 18.73 -14.19
C GLY A 279 13.65 17.96 -15.17
N GLU A 280 14.97 18.01 -14.96
CA GLU A 280 15.97 17.45 -15.88
C GLU A 280 15.87 15.92 -16.05
N LYS A 281 15.44 15.21 -15.00
CA LYS A 281 15.27 13.74 -14.98
C LYS A 281 13.80 13.31 -15.02
N THR A 282 12.94 14.14 -15.61
CA THR A 282 11.54 13.78 -15.83
C THR A 282 11.42 12.97 -17.13
N ILE A 283 10.94 11.74 -17.01
CA ILE A 283 10.75 10.79 -18.12
C ILE A 283 9.30 10.29 -18.13
N SER A 284 8.87 9.73 -19.25
CA SER A 284 7.55 9.12 -19.40
C SER A 284 7.41 7.82 -18.58
N SER A 285 6.15 7.40 -18.35
CA SER A 285 5.86 6.12 -17.71
C SER A 285 6.39 4.92 -18.50
N ASP A 286 6.39 5.01 -19.83
CA ASP A 286 6.96 4.01 -20.73
C ASP A 286 8.47 3.86 -20.50
N GLU A 287 9.21 4.98 -20.47
CA GLU A 287 10.65 4.97 -20.21
C GLU A 287 11.01 4.45 -18.81
N VAL A 288 10.18 4.74 -17.79
CA VAL A 288 10.33 4.12 -16.46
C VAL A 288 10.22 2.61 -16.57
N LEU A 289 9.22 2.08 -17.27
CA LEU A 289 9.06 0.64 -17.44
C LEU A 289 10.21 0.01 -18.22
N GLU A 290 10.75 0.67 -19.23
CA GLU A 290 11.92 0.17 -19.96
C GLU A 290 13.13 0.01 -19.03
N LEU A 291 13.42 1.04 -18.21
CA LEU A 291 14.49 0.98 -17.20
C LEU A 291 14.26 -0.13 -16.17
N MET A 292 13.01 -0.37 -15.79
CA MET A 292 12.66 -1.44 -14.87
C MET A 292 12.82 -2.82 -15.52
N THR A 293 12.33 -2.98 -16.74
CA THR A 293 12.34 -4.23 -17.51
C THR A 293 13.76 -4.75 -17.68
N GLN A 294 14.71 -3.87 -18.02
CA GLN A 294 16.12 -4.23 -18.14
C GLN A 294 16.68 -4.83 -16.85
N GLN A 295 16.32 -4.26 -15.68
CA GLN A 295 16.79 -4.77 -14.40
C GLN A 295 16.10 -6.07 -13.99
N ILE A 296 14.79 -6.22 -14.28
CA ILE A 296 14.03 -7.45 -14.01
C ILE A 296 14.58 -8.61 -14.85
N GLN A 297 14.85 -8.39 -16.13
CA GLN A 297 15.43 -9.41 -17.02
C GLN A 297 16.81 -9.85 -16.53
N LEU A 298 17.67 -8.91 -16.15
CA LEU A 298 18.97 -9.21 -15.56
C LEU A 298 18.83 -10.04 -14.27
N ALA A 299 17.88 -9.70 -13.40
CA ALA A 299 17.62 -10.45 -12.18
C ALA A 299 17.15 -11.89 -12.47
N GLY A 300 16.27 -12.06 -13.46
CA GLY A 300 15.84 -13.38 -13.95
C GLY A 300 16.99 -14.23 -14.50
N GLU A 301 17.86 -13.66 -15.33
CA GLU A 301 19.04 -14.36 -15.84
C GLU A 301 19.99 -14.81 -14.72
N LEU A 302 20.21 -13.94 -13.72
CA LEU A 302 21.03 -14.27 -12.56
C LEU A 302 20.39 -15.37 -11.73
N PHE A 303 19.07 -15.36 -11.58
CA PHE A 303 18.31 -16.38 -10.88
C PHE A 303 18.45 -17.76 -11.55
N GLU A 304 18.30 -17.84 -12.87
CA GLU A 304 18.46 -19.10 -13.62
C GLU A 304 19.89 -19.65 -13.57
N ARG A 305 20.90 -18.77 -13.49
CA ARG A 305 22.32 -19.17 -13.48
C ARG A 305 22.86 -19.53 -12.10
N LEU A 306 22.30 -18.95 -11.03
CA LEU A 306 22.81 -19.08 -9.66
C LEU A 306 21.88 -19.86 -8.72
N GLY A 307 20.61 -20.06 -9.09
CA GLY A 307 19.61 -20.82 -8.34
C GLY A 307 19.65 -22.31 -8.63
#